data_AF-A0A2H3HP01-F1
#
_entry.id   AF-A0A2H3HP01-F1
#
_cell.length_a   1.000
_cell.length_b   1.000
_cell.length_c   1.000
_cell.angle_alpha   90.00
_cell.angle_beta   90.00
_cell.angle_gamma   90.00
#
_symmetry.space_group_name_H-M   'P 1'
#
loop_
_entity.id
_entity.type
_entity.pdbx_description
1 polymer ?
#
loop_
_entity_poly.entity_id
_entity_poly.type
_entity_poly.pdbx_seq_one_letter_code
_entity_poly.pdbx_strand_id
1 'polypeptide(L)'
;MSAKQSMQLFRALRMSQPTLRQPINRVSVCRFYSTSTEDAPPPLLSKLKADLKTAMRAKDTPRLTVLRAIMSANLNASKTSTPIKTDVQLVALIRKIQKSSQDAAAEAKAANREDLVQKEEDQIKVLNEMLLRLQRLLAPKPSPSWAMS
;
A
#
# COMPACT_ATOMS: atom_id res chain seq x y z
N MET A 1 -5.90 12.01 61.54
CA MET A 1 -4.55 11.44 61.31
C MET A 1 -4.55 10.03 61.87
N SER A 2 -4.72 9.01 61.02
CA SER A 2 -4.88 7.61 61.46
C SER A 2 -3.85 6.70 60.80
N ALA A 3 -3.23 5.90 61.66
CA ALA A 3 -2.35 4.75 61.53
C ALA A 3 -1.75 4.36 60.16
N LYS A 4 -0.41 4.33 60.13
CA LYS A 4 0.42 3.57 59.19
C LYS A 4 0.25 2.09 59.49
N GLN A 5 -0.16 1.27 58.51
CA GLN A 5 -0.14 -0.18 58.62
C GLN A 5 0.75 -0.80 57.55
N SER A 6 1.81 -1.42 58.03
CA SER A 6 2.75 -2.31 57.38
C SER A 6 2.05 -3.41 56.58
N MET A 7 2.47 -3.62 55.34
CA MET A 7 2.38 -4.95 54.70
C MET A 7 3.75 -5.32 54.12
N GLN A 8 4.47 -6.10 54.92
CA GLN A 8 5.63 -6.88 54.55
C GLN A 8 5.27 -7.94 53.50
N LEU A 9 6.16 -8.08 52.52
CA LEU A 9 6.69 -9.33 51.98
C LEU A 9 5.71 -10.49 51.70
N PHE A 10 5.32 -10.64 50.43
CA PHE A 10 5.12 -11.97 49.85
C PHE A 10 5.78 -12.06 48.47
N ARG A 11 7.08 -12.38 48.48
CA ARG A 11 7.79 -13.00 47.35
C ARG A 11 7.36 -14.46 47.31
N ALA A 12 6.36 -14.78 46.48
CA ALA A 12 5.90 -16.15 46.29
C ALA A 12 6.34 -16.69 44.92
N LEU A 13 7.08 -17.81 44.99
CA LEU A 13 7.49 -18.78 43.99
C LEU A 13 7.03 -18.56 42.53
N ARG A 14 8.02 -18.34 41.64
CA ARG A 14 7.89 -18.69 40.21
C ARG A 14 7.72 -20.21 40.11
N MET A 15 6.50 -20.66 39.87
CA MET A 15 6.22 -22.02 39.46
C MET A 15 6.84 -22.24 38.06
N SER A 16 7.84 -23.11 37.99
CA SER A 16 8.48 -23.55 36.75
C SER A 16 7.53 -24.49 36.01
N GLN A 17 6.86 -24.02 34.96
CA GLN A 17 6.09 -24.90 34.07
C GLN A 17 7.05 -25.69 33.17
N PRO A 18 6.92 -27.03 33.08
CA PRO A 18 7.66 -27.82 32.10
C PRO A 18 7.08 -27.58 30.71
N THR A 19 7.88 -26.99 29.82
CA THR A 19 7.52 -26.79 28.42
C THR A 19 7.65 -28.12 27.65
N LEU A 20 6.53 -28.81 27.41
CA LEU A 20 6.48 -29.89 26.41
C LEU A 20 6.63 -29.26 25.02
N ARG A 21 7.85 -29.34 24.46
CA ARG A 21 8.13 -29.03 23.05
C ARG A 21 7.40 -30.04 22.16
N GLN A 22 6.28 -29.63 21.57
CA GLN A 22 5.70 -30.38 20.46
C GLN A 22 6.55 -30.14 19.19
N PRO A 23 6.96 -31.19 18.46
CA PRO A 23 7.64 -31.01 17.19
C PRO A 23 6.66 -30.41 16.18
N ILE A 24 6.96 -29.20 15.73
CA ILE A 24 6.20 -28.54 14.66
C ILE A 24 6.50 -29.27 13.37
N ASN A 25 5.64 -30.21 12.99
CA ASN A 25 5.71 -30.91 11.73
C ASN A 25 5.35 -29.91 10.60
N ARG A 26 6.36 -29.23 10.05
CA ARG A 26 6.19 -28.26 8.96
C ARG A 26 5.95 -29.00 7.64
N VAL A 27 4.74 -29.53 7.46
CA VAL A 27 4.27 -29.90 6.13
C VAL A 27 4.02 -28.59 5.38
N SER A 28 4.98 -28.21 4.54
CA SER A 28 4.83 -27.07 3.63
C SER A 28 3.86 -27.46 2.53
N VAL A 29 2.57 -27.18 2.75
CA VAL A 29 1.55 -27.32 1.71
C VAL A 29 1.73 -26.18 0.72
N CYS A 30 2.31 -26.47 -0.45
CA CYS A 30 2.27 -25.55 -1.59
C CYS A 30 0.83 -25.45 -2.06
N ARG A 31 0.13 -24.38 -1.64
CA ARG A 31 -1.22 -24.08 -2.14
C ARG A 31 -1.08 -23.59 -3.59
N PHE A 32 -1.28 -24.49 -4.54
CA PHE A 32 -1.42 -24.14 -5.96
C PHE A 32 -2.72 -23.34 -6.14
N TYR A 33 -2.59 -22.06 -6.43
CA TYR A 33 -3.71 -21.23 -6.88
C TYR A 33 -3.82 -21.36 -8.41
N SER A 34 -4.74 -22.21 -8.87
CA SER A 34 -5.21 -22.16 -10.26
C SER A 34 -6.14 -20.96 -10.39
N THR A 35 -5.64 -19.84 -10.89
CA THR A 35 -6.48 -18.73 -11.36
C THR A 35 -6.67 -18.89 -12.85
N SER A 36 -7.91 -19.04 -13.31
CA SER A 36 -8.28 -19.01 -14.72
C SER A 36 -7.81 -17.69 -15.38
N THR A 37 -7.51 -17.73 -16.68
CA THR A 37 -6.97 -16.61 -17.48
C THR A 37 -7.85 -15.36 -17.53
N GLU A 38 -9.10 -15.44 -17.07
CA GLU A 38 -10.05 -14.33 -16.96
C GLU A 38 -9.65 -13.28 -15.90
N ASP A 39 -8.78 -13.64 -14.95
CA ASP A 39 -8.32 -12.77 -13.86
C ASP A 39 -6.95 -12.12 -14.13
N ALA A 40 -6.55 -12.02 -15.41
CA ALA A 40 -5.28 -11.41 -15.78
C ALA A 40 -5.17 -9.98 -15.21
N PRO A 41 -4.11 -9.67 -14.44
CA PRO A 41 -3.98 -8.35 -13.82
C PRO A 41 -3.84 -7.27 -14.90
N PRO A 42 -4.40 -6.07 -14.69
CA PRO A 42 -4.36 -5.01 -15.68
C PRO A 42 -2.92 -4.73 -16.14
N PRO A 43 -2.69 -4.52 -17.45
CA PRO A 43 -1.35 -4.33 -17.98
C PRO A 43 -0.62 -3.15 -17.35
N LEU A 44 -1.33 -2.10 -16.90
CA LEU A 44 -0.73 -0.98 -16.15
C LEU A 44 -0.20 -1.39 -14.77
N LEU A 45 -0.80 -2.37 -14.11
CA LEU A 45 -0.37 -2.85 -12.80
C LEU A 45 1.03 -3.48 -12.87
N SER A 46 1.35 -4.17 -13.97
CA SER A 46 2.71 -4.69 -14.20
C SER A 46 3.77 -3.58 -14.23
N LYS A 47 3.44 -2.43 -14.85
CA LYS A 47 4.32 -1.25 -14.91
C LYS A 47 4.51 -0.62 -13.53
N LEU A 48 3.44 -0.51 -12.74
CA LEU A 48 3.53 -0.02 -11.36
C LEU A 48 4.42 -0.91 -10.47
N LYS A 49 4.36 -2.23 -10.65
CA LYS A 49 5.26 -3.17 -9.96
C LYS A 49 6.73 -2.97 -10.37
N ALA A 50 7.00 -2.65 -11.63
CA ALA A 50 8.34 -2.30 -12.09
C ALA A 50 8.80 -0.97 -11.48
N ASP A 51 7.95 0.06 -11.49
CA ASP A 51 8.22 1.36 -10.86
C ASP A 51 8.50 1.23 -9.36
N LEU A 52 7.82 0.32 -8.64
CA LEU A 52 8.10 0.02 -7.24
C LEU A 52 9.54 -0.47 -7.03
N LYS A 53 10.01 -1.40 -7.87
CA LYS A 53 11.39 -1.89 -7.80
C LYS A 53 12.39 -0.78 -8.10
N THR A 54 12.09 0.07 -9.08
CA THR A 54 12.93 1.23 -9.41
C THR A 54 13.00 2.22 -8.26
N ALA A 55 11.87 2.56 -7.63
CA ALA A 55 11.82 3.46 -6.47
C ALA A 55 12.60 2.90 -5.27
N MET A 56 12.54 1.59 -5.04
CA MET A 56 13.34 0.92 -4.00
C MET A 56 14.85 1.03 -4.24
N ARG A 57 15.29 0.94 -5.50
CA ARG A 57 16.70 1.10 -5.88
C ARG A 57 17.16 2.55 -5.78
N ALA A 58 16.32 3.48 -6.22
CA ALA A 58 16.59 4.92 -6.19
C ALA A 58 16.51 5.52 -4.77
N LYS A 59 15.96 4.78 -3.80
CA LYS A 59 15.68 5.26 -2.42
C LYS A 59 14.81 6.52 -2.38
N ASP A 60 13.95 6.68 -3.38
CA ASP A 60 12.99 7.76 -3.47
C ASP A 60 11.82 7.48 -2.51
N THR A 61 11.89 8.06 -1.31
CA THR A 61 10.95 7.81 -0.21
C THR A 61 9.51 8.22 -0.52
N PRO A 62 9.19 9.43 -1.03
CA PRO A 62 7.80 9.79 -1.32
C PRO A 62 7.21 8.89 -2.40
N ARG A 63 7.98 8.58 -3.46
CA ARG A 63 7.51 7.72 -4.54
C ARG A 63 7.26 6.29 -4.11
N LEU A 64 8.14 5.75 -3.28
CA LEU A 64 8.01 4.41 -2.74
C LEU A 64 6.79 4.29 -1.80
N THR A 65 6.50 5.32 -1.00
CA THR A 65 5.30 5.35 -0.13
C THR A 65 4.02 5.31 -0.96
N VAL A 66 3.92 6.17 -1.97
CA VAL A 66 2.78 6.22 -2.89
C VAL A 66 2.58 4.88 -3.61
N LEU A 67 3.65 4.32 -4.17
CA LEU A 67 3.57 3.04 -4.90
C LEU A 67 3.11 1.90 -4.00
N ARG A 68 3.58 1.85 -2.74
CA ARG A 68 3.11 0.86 -1.77
C ARG A 68 1.65 1.06 -1.39
N ALA A 69 1.22 2.31 -1.19
CA ALA A 69 -0.19 2.62 -0.93
C ALA A 69 -1.09 2.12 -2.06
N ILE A 70 -0.71 2.36 -3.32
CA ILE A 70 -1.46 1.89 -4.50
C ILE A 70 -1.51 0.35 -4.54
N MET A 71 -0.40 -0.35 -4.31
CA MET A 71 -0.37 -1.82 -4.30
C MET A 71 -1.26 -2.39 -3.18
N SER A 72 -1.20 -1.82 -1.98
CA SER A 72 -2.03 -2.22 -0.85
C SER A 72 -3.52 -1.97 -1.13
N ALA A 73 -3.86 -0.81 -1.69
CA ALA A 73 -5.23 -0.47 -2.04
C ALA A 73 -5.80 -1.40 -3.14
N ASN A 74 -4.99 -1.77 -4.12
CA ASN A 74 -5.37 -2.76 -5.13
C ASN A 74 -5.57 -4.16 -4.53
N LEU A 75 -4.67 -4.60 -3.65
CA LEU A 75 -4.81 -5.88 -2.94
C LEU A 75 -6.03 -5.89 -2.00
N ASN A 76 -6.38 -4.75 -1.42
CA ASN A 76 -7.57 -4.64 -0.61
C ASN A 76 -8.83 -4.71 -1.48
N ALA A 77 -8.84 -4.06 -2.64
CA ALA A 77 -9.94 -4.14 -3.60
C ALA A 77 -10.14 -5.56 -4.15
N SER A 78 -9.07 -6.36 -4.32
CA SER A 78 -9.22 -7.76 -4.76
C SER A 78 -9.87 -8.67 -3.72
N LYS A 79 -10.02 -8.21 -2.47
CA LYS A 79 -10.69 -8.95 -1.38
C LYS A 79 -12.15 -8.55 -1.20
N THR A 80 -12.63 -7.51 -1.89
CA THR A 80 -14.01 -7.04 -1.84
C THR A 80 -14.82 -7.58 -3.02
N SER A 81 -16.13 -7.31 -3.04
CA SER A 81 -17.02 -7.70 -4.16
C SER A 81 -16.71 -6.98 -5.48
N THR A 82 -15.88 -5.92 -5.45
CA THR A 82 -15.56 -5.05 -6.58
C THR A 82 -14.05 -5.00 -6.85
N PRO A 83 -13.46 -6.10 -7.37
CA PRO A 83 -12.04 -6.13 -7.72
C PRO A 83 -11.72 -5.21 -8.89
N ILE A 84 -10.51 -4.66 -8.88
CA ILE A 84 -9.99 -3.84 -9.98
C ILE A 84 -9.53 -4.75 -11.11
N LYS A 85 -10.24 -4.70 -12.23
CA LYS A 85 -9.96 -5.52 -13.42
C LYS A 85 -9.40 -4.69 -14.58
N THR A 86 -9.82 -3.43 -14.69
CA THR A 86 -9.47 -2.57 -15.83
C THR A 86 -8.49 -1.47 -15.45
N ASP A 87 -7.74 -1.02 -16.45
CA ASP A 87 -6.82 0.12 -16.34
C ASP A 87 -7.55 1.41 -15.90
N VAL A 88 -8.79 1.59 -16.36
CA VAL A 88 -9.63 2.74 -15.98
C VAL A 88 -9.97 2.73 -14.49
N GLN A 89 -10.32 1.55 -13.94
CA GLN A 89 -10.57 1.38 -12.51
C GLN A 89 -9.30 1.63 -11.69
N LEU A 90 -8.14 1.21 -12.19
CA LEU A 90 -6.86 1.48 -11.53
C LEU A 90 -6.55 2.99 -11.49
N VAL A 91 -6.79 3.72 -12.58
CA VAL A 91 -6.64 5.19 -12.60
C VAL A 91 -7.62 5.85 -11.63
N ALA A 92 -8.87 5.37 -11.56
CA ALA A 92 -9.85 5.87 -10.59
C ALA A 92 -9.39 5.64 -9.14
N LEU A 93 -8.79 4.50 -8.83
CA LEU A 93 -8.19 4.22 -7.52
C LEU A 93 -7.07 5.22 -7.19
N ILE A 94 -6.16 5.49 -8.13
CA ILE A 94 -5.05 6.43 -7.93
C ILE A 94 -5.57 7.86 -7.68
N ARG A 95 -6.60 8.29 -8.42
CA ARG A 95 -7.27 9.59 -8.15
C ARG A 95 -7.91 9.65 -6.77
N LYS A 96 -8.49 8.54 -6.29
CA LYS A 96 -9.03 8.46 -4.92
C LYS A 96 -7.92 8.65 -3.88
N ILE A 97 -6.77 8.00 -4.08
CA ILE A 97 -5.61 8.14 -3.19
C ILE A 97 -5.09 9.59 -3.20
N GLN A 98 -5.01 10.21 -4.37
CA GLN A 98 -4.63 11.62 -4.50
C GLN A 98 -5.57 12.53 -3.70
N LYS A 99 -6.87 12.33 -3.82
CA LYS A 99 -7.86 13.10 -3.05
C LYS A 99 -7.65 12.90 -1.55
N SER A 100 -7.46 11.66 -1.09
CA SER A 100 -7.20 11.43 0.34
C SER A 100 -5.92 12.10 0.85
N SER A 101 -4.86 12.20 0.04
CA SER A 101 -3.65 12.96 0.42
C SER A 101 -3.89 14.47 0.46
N GLN A 102 -4.73 15.00 -0.45
CA GLN A 102 -5.12 16.41 -0.41
C GLN A 102 -5.95 16.74 0.83
N ASP A 103 -6.92 15.88 1.15
CA ASP A 103 -7.75 16.02 2.35
C ASP A 103 -6.86 15.93 3.62
N ALA A 104 -5.93 14.96 3.68
CA ALA A 104 -4.98 14.82 4.78
C ALA A 104 -4.03 16.04 4.92
N ALA A 105 -3.57 16.61 3.80
CA ALA A 105 -2.77 17.84 3.82
C ALA A 105 -3.56 19.02 4.39
N ALA A 106 -4.83 19.15 4.02
CA ALA A 106 -5.71 20.20 4.53
C ALA A 106 -5.96 20.05 6.04
N GLU A 107 -6.21 18.83 6.52
CA GLU A 107 -6.35 18.52 7.95
C GLU A 107 -5.06 18.79 8.73
N ALA A 108 -3.91 18.39 8.20
CA ALA A 108 -2.60 18.65 8.81
C ALA A 108 -2.31 20.15 8.90
N LYS A 109 -2.67 20.91 7.86
CA LYS A 109 -2.55 22.37 7.83
C LYS A 109 -3.44 23.03 8.87
N ALA A 110 -4.69 22.57 9.01
CA ALA A 110 -5.60 23.04 10.05
C ALA A 110 -5.07 22.75 11.47
N ALA A 111 -4.34 21.65 11.64
CA ALA A 111 -3.67 21.27 12.89
C ALA A 111 -2.30 21.95 13.11
N ASN A 112 -1.88 22.87 12.24
CA ASN A 112 -0.57 23.55 12.27
C ASN A 112 0.63 22.57 12.27
N ARG A 113 0.50 21.43 11.57
CA ARG A 113 1.56 20.42 11.43
C ARG A 113 2.23 20.50 10.05
N GLU A 114 3.06 21.51 9.86
CA GLU A 114 3.77 21.77 8.59
C GLU A 114 4.67 20.59 8.16
N ASP A 115 5.21 19.84 9.12
CA ASP A 115 6.01 18.63 8.87
C ASP A 115 5.21 17.53 8.16
N LEU A 116 3.91 17.48 8.37
CA LEU A 116 3.00 16.53 7.72
C LEU A 116 2.47 17.09 6.39
N VAL A 117 2.20 18.39 6.33
CA VAL A 117 1.80 19.07 5.08
C VAL A 117 2.83 18.83 3.99
N GLN A 118 4.11 19.09 4.28
CA GLN A 118 5.18 18.90 3.29
C GLN A 118 5.26 17.46 2.78
N LYS A 119 5.06 16.47 3.66
CA LYS A 119 5.08 15.05 3.30
C LYS A 119 3.92 14.67 2.38
N GLU A 120 2.72 15.19 2.65
CA GLU A 120 1.56 14.94 1.79
C GLU A 120 1.69 15.67 0.45
N GLU A 121 2.21 16.90 0.44
CA GLU A 121 2.47 17.64 -0.80
C GLU A 121 3.47 16.91 -1.71
N ASP A 122 4.54 16.35 -1.15
CA ASP A 122 5.51 15.58 -1.92
C ASP A 122 4.89 14.29 -2.50
N GLN A 123 3.98 13.63 -1.76
CA GLN A 123 3.20 12.51 -2.27
C GLN A 123 2.25 12.93 -3.39
N ILE A 124 1.58 14.08 -3.25
CA ILE A 124 0.67 14.64 -4.26
C ILE A 124 1.42 14.96 -5.56
N LYS A 125 2.63 15.53 -5.49
CA LYS A 125 3.49 15.78 -6.65
C LYS A 125 3.77 14.49 -7.41
N VAL A 126 4.19 13.43 -6.71
CA VAL A 126 4.43 12.12 -7.35
C VAL A 126 3.15 11.55 -7.97
N LEU A 127 2.01 11.63 -7.27
CA LEU A 127 0.73 11.15 -7.80
C LEU A 127 0.33 11.87 -9.09
N ASN A 128 0.56 13.18 -9.17
CA ASN A 128 0.33 13.97 -10.39
C ASN A 128 1.21 13.50 -11.55
N GLU A 129 2.51 13.35 -11.33
CA GLU A 129 3.43 12.85 -12.35
C GLU A 129 3.03 11.46 -12.85
N MET A 130 2.63 10.58 -11.94
CA MET A 130 2.19 9.23 -12.26
C MET A 130 0.89 9.24 -13.08
N LEU A 131 -0.11 10.03 -12.69
CA LEU A 131 -1.37 10.14 -13.44
C LEU A 131 -1.13 10.68 -14.85
N LEU A 132 -0.29 11.69 -15.01
CA LEU A 132 0.09 12.23 -16.31
C LEU A 132 0.77 11.16 -17.19
N ARG A 133 1.71 10.40 -16.61
CA ARG A 133 2.37 9.29 -17.30
C ARG A 133 1.36 8.22 -17.73
N LEU A 134 0.43 7.84 -16.86
CA LEU A 134 -0.58 6.83 -17.15
C LEU A 134 -1.55 7.30 -18.24
N GLN A 135 -1.94 8.57 -18.22
CA GLN A 135 -2.80 9.15 -19.25
C GLN A 135 -2.14 9.15 -20.63
N ARG A 136 -0.83 9.43 -20.69
CA ARG A 136 -0.05 9.30 -21.93
C ARG A 136 -0.01 7.87 -22.47
N LEU A 137 0.03 6.87 -21.57
CA LEU A 137 0.03 5.46 -21.97
C LEU A 137 -1.34 4.95 -22.42
N LEU A 138 -2.42 5.56 -21.94
CA LEU A 138 -3.80 5.27 -22.34
C LEU A 138 -4.24 6.01 -23.60
N ALA A 139 -3.53 7.07 -23.99
CA ALA A 139 -3.85 7.81 -25.20
C ALA A 139 -3.68 6.92 -26.45
N PRO A 140 -4.61 6.98 -27.43
CA PRO A 140 -4.46 6.26 -28.68
C PRO A 140 -3.16 6.70 -29.37
N LYS A 141 -2.34 5.73 -29.78
CA LYS A 141 -1.11 6.03 -30.52
C LYS A 141 -1.50 6.71 -31.83
N PRO A 142 -0.85 7.80 -32.24
CA PRO A 142 -1.13 8.41 -33.53
C PRO A 142 -0.94 7.36 -34.62
N SER A 143 -1.91 7.23 -35.53
CA SER A 143 -1.79 6.35 -36.68
C SER A 143 -0.58 6.80 -37.50
N PRO A 144 0.25 5.85 -37.98
CA PRO A 144 1.38 6.22 -38.82
C PRO A 144 0.90 6.94 -40.07
N SER A 145 1.63 7.97 -40.50
CA SER A 145 1.28 8.77 -41.68
C SER A 145 1.21 7.94 -42.97
N TRP A 146 1.90 6.80 -43.04
CA TRP A 146 1.84 5.87 -44.17
C TRP A 146 0.54 5.05 -44.25
N ALA A 147 -0.28 5.02 -43.18
CA ALA A 147 -1.55 4.28 -43.16
C ALA A 147 -2.74 5.08 -43.73
N MET A 148 -2.51 6.32 -44.18
CA MET A 148 -3.54 7.22 -44.74
C MET A 148 -3.32 7.53 -46.23
N SER A 149 -2.53 6.70 -46.93
CA SER A 149 -2.25 6.81 -48.38
C SER A 149 -2.70 5.58 -49.13
#